data_AF-A0A4R9W9G1-F1
#
_entry.id   AF-A0A4R9W9G1-F1
#
_cell.length_a   1.000
_cell.length_b   1.000
_cell.length_c   1.000
_cell.angle_alpha   90.00
_cell.angle_beta   90.00
_cell.angle_gamma   90.00
#
_symmetry.space_group_name_H-M   'P 1'
#
loop_
_entity.id
_entity.type
_entity.pdbx_description
1 polymer ?
#
loop_
_entity_poly.entity_id
_entity_poly.type
_entity_poly.pdbx_seq_one_letter_code
_entity_poly.pdbx_strand_id
1 'polypeptide(L)'
;MAADRHLPEIRDFQPDPAWKQFFADAIDPARHKGLFKDVRDYLAVAEAGGAAGMDAEEALSKAEAKLQEFDGIRQYCAEAIARWHAAAQIRRAQKKRTRSNWPQVVANHLAETVGGSKEDQWDAIPESEGIFLDIDGEKAEVYRDGEKLCCASLSGIKEIAYSSFHRRYLKSAKGR
;
A
#
# COMPACT_ATOMS: atom_id res chain seq x y z
N MET A 1 5.26 12.35 -18.66
CA MET A 1 4.63 11.05 -18.97
C MET A 1 4.01 10.53 -17.69
N ALA A 2 2.78 10.05 -17.81
CA ALA A 2 1.85 9.78 -16.71
C ALA A 2 2.27 8.54 -15.90
N ALA A 3 2.46 8.69 -14.59
CA ALA A 3 2.72 7.56 -13.69
C ALA A 3 1.92 7.56 -12.37
N ASP A 4 1.01 8.53 -12.14
CA ASP A 4 0.35 8.66 -10.82
C ASP A 4 -1.18 8.49 -10.85
N ARG A 5 -1.76 7.98 -11.94
CA ARG A 5 -3.23 7.82 -12.05
C ARG A 5 -3.79 6.51 -11.50
N HIS A 6 -2.95 5.56 -11.10
CA HIS A 6 -3.39 4.26 -10.57
C HIS A 6 -2.47 3.79 -9.44
N LEU A 7 -2.39 4.54 -8.34
CA LEU A 7 -2.12 3.89 -7.06
C LEU A 7 -3.45 3.27 -6.63
N PRO A 8 -3.57 1.93 -6.53
CA PRO A 8 -4.78 1.29 -6.05
C PRO A 8 -5.16 1.93 -4.72
N GLU A 9 -6.44 2.27 -4.56
CA GLU A 9 -6.94 2.72 -3.28
C GLU A 9 -6.49 1.70 -2.23
N ILE A 10 -5.99 2.17 -1.09
CA ILE A 10 -5.46 1.31 -0.02
C ILE A 10 -6.50 0.28 0.48
N ARG A 11 -7.78 0.43 0.10
CA ARG A 11 -8.84 -0.58 0.22
C ARG A 11 -8.55 -1.89 -0.51
N ASP A 12 -7.76 -1.87 -1.58
CA ASP A 12 -7.34 -3.04 -2.36
C ASP A 12 -6.13 -3.78 -1.77
N PHE A 13 -5.54 -3.25 -0.69
CA PHE A 13 -4.74 -4.08 0.24
C PHE A 13 -5.67 -4.96 1.08
N GLN A 14 -6.53 -5.72 0.42
CA GLN A 14 -7.02 -6.94 1.03
C GLN A 14 -5.79 -7.82 1.29
N PRO A 15 -5.74 -8.53 2.43
CA PRO A 15 -4.76 -9.58 2.62
C PRO A 15 -5.07 -10.65 1.56
N ASP A 16 -4.51 -10.48 0.36
CA ASP A 16 -4.67 -11.43 -0.72
C ASP A 16 -4.24 -12.80 -0.18
N PRO A 17 -5.15 -13.78 -0.08
CA PRO A 17 -4.81 -15.12 0.37
C PRO A 17 -3.68 -15.71 -0.47
N ALA A 18 -3.58 -15.33 -1.75
CA ALA A 18 -2.51 -15.73 -2.64
C ALA A 18 -1.14 -15.21 -2.17
N TRP A 19 -1.05 -13.99 -1.63
CA TRP A 19 0.19 -13.46 -1.08
C TRP A 19 0.63 -14.21 0.17
N LYS A 20 -0.30 -14.51 1.09
CA LYS A 20 0.02 -15.27 2.30
C LYS A 20 0.46 -16.70 1.98
N GLN A 21 -0.25 -17.36 1.06
CA GLN A 21 0.10 -18.71 0.63
C GLN A 21 1.44 -18.72 -0.11
N PHE A 22 1.68 -17.74 -0.98
CA PHE A 22 2.96 -17.61 -1.69
C PHE A 22 4.12 -17.39 -0.71
N PHE A 23 4.00 -16.50 0.28
CA PHE A 23 5.07 -16.34 1.28
C PHE A 23 5.28 -17.59 2.13
N ALA A 24 4.21 -18.30 2.49
CA ALA A 24 4.34 -19.58 3.19
C ALA A 24 5.11 -20.61 2.34
N ASP A 25 4.79 -20.66 1.04
CA ASP A 25 5.39 -21.57 0.06
C ASP A 25 6.83 -21.18 -0.33
N ALA A 26 7.12 -19.88 -0.44
CA ALA A 26 8.40 -19.29 -0.87
C ALA A 26 9.38 -19.07 0.29
N ILE A 27 8.94 -19.22 1.54
CA ILE A 27 9.80 -19.22 2.72
C ILE A 27 9.94 -20.66 3.27
N ASP A 28 9.16 -21.62 2.77
CA ASP A 28 9.21 -23.02 3.19
C ASP A 28 10.61 -23.62 2.97
N PRO A 29 11.37 -23.86 4.06
CA PRO A 29 12.70 -24.44 3.96
C PRO A 29 12.68 -25.84 3.34
N ALA A 30 11.56 -26.57 3.41
CA ALA A 30 11.42 -27.89 2.80
C ALA A 30 11.38 -27.80 1.27
N ARG A 31 10.62 -26.85 0.71
CA ARG A 31 10.61 -26.59 -0.74
C ARG A 31 11.98 -26.13 -1.25
N HIS A 32 12.66 -25.27 -0.51
CA HIS A 32 14.00 -24.82 -0.89
C HIS A 32 15.03 -25.95 -0.83
N LYS A 33 14.98 -26.79 0.21
CA LYS A 33 15.81 -28.00 0.28
C LYS A 33 15.54 -28.96 -0.89
N GLY A 34 14.30 -29.07 -1.34
CA GLY A 34 13.93 -29.81 -2.55
C GLY A 34 14.60 -29.25 -3.80
N LEU A 35 14.48 -27.95 -4.03
CA LEU A 35 15.10 -27.27 -5.19
C LEU A 35 16.63 -27.44 -5.23
N PHE A 36 17.32 -27.22 -4.10
CA PHE A 36 18.79 -27.39 -4.05
C PHE A 36 19.22 -28.85 -4.18
N LYS A 37 18.39 -29.79 -3.71
CA LYS A 37 18.63 -31.22 -3.93
C LYS A 37 18.51 -31.56 -5.41
N ASP A 38 17.46 -31.09 -6.09
CA ASP A 38 17.25 -31.34 -7.52
C ASP A 38 18.40 -30.75 -8.36
N VAL A 39 18.84 -29.53 -8.05
CA VAL A 39 20.02 -28.92 -8.69
C VAL A 39 21.27 -29.78 -8.51
N ARG A 40 21.54 -30.24 -7.28
CA ARG A 40 22.70 -31.09 -7.00
C ARG A 40 22.61 -32.44 -7.72
N ASP A 41 21.42 -33.03 -7.77
CA ASP A 41 21.20 -34.33 -8.40
C ASP A 41 21.37 -34.20 -9.93
N TYR A 42 20.92 -33.10 -10.57
CA TYR A 42 21.19 -32.82 -11.98
C TYR A 42 22.67 -32.52 -12.27
N LEU A 43 23.34 -31.77 -11.40
CA LEU A 43 24.79 -31.53 -11.54
C LEU A 43 25.59 -32.83 -11.44
N ALA A 44 25.21 -33.74 -10.54
CA ALA A 44 25.85 -35.06 -10.45
C ALA A 44 25.65 -35.91 -11.71
N VAL A 45 24.49 -35.82 -12.37
CA VAL A 45 24.23 -36.46 -13.67
C VAL A 45 25.11 -35.84 -14.77
N ALA A 46 25.24 -34.52 -14.79
CA ALA A 46 26.11 -33.83 -15.75
C ALA A 46 27.59 -34.17 -15.56
N GLU A 47 28.07 -34.20 -14.30
CA GLU A 47 29.46 -34.58 -13.96
C GLU A 47 29.79 -36.03 -14.35
N ALA A 48 28.80 -36.92 -14.31
CA ALA A 48 28.95 -38.31 -14.76
C ALA A 48 28.97 -38.47 -16.29
N GLY A 49 28.78 -37.39 -17.05
CA GLY A 49 28.65 -37.42 -18.52
C GLY A 49 27.27 -37.86 -19.00
N GLY A 50 26.25 -37.86 -18.13
CA GLY A 50 24.88 -38.28 -18.39
C GLY A 50 24.45 -39.51 -17.60
N ALA A 51 23.15 -39.79 -17.64
CA ALA A 51 22.51 -40.97 -17.07
C ALA A 51 21.53 -41.58 -18.08
N ALA A 52 21.01 -42.78 -17.79
CA ALA A 52 20.02 -43.42 -18.65
C ALA A 52 18.79 -42.51 -18.82
N GLY A 53 18.61 -41.96 -20.02
CA GLY A 53 17.50 -41.05 -20.36
C GLY A 53 17.75 -39.56 -20.12
N MET A 54 18.99 -39.14 -19.84
CA MET A 54 19.35 -37.72 -19.75
C MET A 54 20.84 -37.52 -20.07
N ASP A 55 21.15 -36.74 -21.09
CA ASP A 55 22.54 -36.37 -21.37
C ASP A 55 23.01 -35.22 -20.45
N ALA A 56 24.33 -34.95 -20.49
CA ALA A 56 24.94 -33.95 -19.61
C ALA A 56 24.47 -32.51 -19.90
N GLU A 57 24.17 -32.18 -21.16
CA GLU A 57 23.69 -30.84 -21.53
C GLU A 57 22.25 -30.62 -21.05
N GLU A 58 21.40 -31.63 -21.19
CA GLU A 58 20.02 -31.62 -20.69
C GLU A 58 19.99 -31.51 -19.16
N ALA A 59 20.90 -32.20 -18.46
CA ALA A 59 21.04 -32.11 -17.01
C ALA A 59 21.50 -30.71 -16.55
N LEU A 60 22.46 -30.09 -17.25
CA LEU A 60 22.89 -28.71 -16.97
C LEU A 60 21.76 -27.71 -17.21
N SER A 61 21.03 -27.84 -18.31
CA SER A 61 19.88 -26.97 -18.61
C SER A 61 18.78 -27.08 -17.54
N LYS A 62 18.52 -28.29 -17.03
CA LYS A 62 17.58 -28.52 -15.93
C LYS A 62 18.07 -27.92 -14.60
N ALA A 63 19.37 -28.03 -14.30
CA ALA A 63 19.96 -27.38 -13.13
C ALA A 63 19.85 -25.85 -13.22
N GLU A 64 20.14 -25.25 -14.38
CA GLU A 64 20.00 -23.82 -14.62
C GLU A 64 18.55 -23.34 -14.47
N ALA A 65 17.57 -24.07 -15.00
CA ALA A 65 16.16 -23.74 -14.84
C ALA A 65 15.75 -23.70 -13.35
N LYS A 66 16.23 -24.65 -12.54
CA LYS A 66 15.97 -24.67 -11.10
C LYS A 66 16.65 -23.53 -10.33
N LEU A 67 17.84 -23.12 -10.76
CA LEU A 67 18.50 -21.93 -10.20
C LEU A 67 17.75 -20.63 -10.57
N GLN A 68 17.23 -20.53 -11.79
CA GLN A 68 16.39 -19.39 -12.21
C GLN A 68 15.07 -19.32 -11.43
N GLU A 69 14.43 -20.46 -11.13
CA GLU A 69 13.27 -20.52 -10.24
C GLU A 69 13.58 -19.91 -8.86
N PHE A 70 14.77 -20.20 -8.31
CA PHE A 70 15.20 -19.63 -7.03
C PHE A 70 15.45 -18.12 -7.10
N ASP A 71 16.10 -17.62 -8.16
CA ASP A 71 16.32 -16.18 -8.34
C ASP A 71 15.01 -15.41 -8.53
N GLY A 72 14.03 -16.01 -9.24
CA GLY A 72 12.69 -15.46 -9.37
C GLY A 72 11.98 -15.30 -8.02
N ILE A 73 12.08 -16.30 -7.15
CA ILE A 73 11.56 -16.24 -5.76
C ILE A 73 12.25 -15.11 -4.97
N ARG A 74 13.58 -14.99 -5.10
CA ARG A 74 14.36 -13.96 -4.40
C ARG A 74 13.95 -12.54 -4.82
N GLN A 75 13.80 -12.31 -6.12
CA GLN A 75 13.37 -11.02 -6.66
C GLN A 75 11.94 -10.67 -6.20
N TYR A 76 11.01 -11.63 -6.28
CA TYR A 76 9.64 -11.41 -5.86
C TYR A 76 9.53 -11.07 -4.36
N CYS A 77 10.29 -11.77 -3.50
CA CYS A 77 10.37 -11.46 -2.07
C CYS A 77 10.86 -10.02 -1.82
N ALA A 78 11.86 -9.56 -2.58
CA ALA A 78 12.37 -8.19 -2.45
C ALA A 78 11.31 -7.15 -2.86
N GLU A 79 10.58 -7.37 -3.95
CA GLU A 79 9.49 -6.49 -4.39
C GLU A 79 8.34 -6.46 -3.37
N ALA A 80 8.00 -7.61 -2.80
CA ALA A 80 6.94 -7.71 -1.80
C ALA A 80 7.32 -7.00 -0.48
N ILE A 81 8.58 -7.09 -0.05
CA ILE A 81 9.11 -6.32 1.08
C ILE A 81 9.05 -4.81 0.78
N ALA A 82 9.49 -4.38 -0.40
CA ALA A 82 9.43 -2.98 -0.80
C ALA A 82 8.00 -2.42 -0.79
N ARG A 83 7.04 -3.18 -1.33
CA ARG A 83 5.61 -2.83 -1.31
C ARG A 83 5.05 -2.78 0.11
N TRP A 84 5.46 -3.68 1.00
CA TRP A 84 5.07 -3.64 2.42
C TRP A 84 5.60 -2.38 3.12
N HIS A 85 6.85 -1.99 2.87
CA HIS A 85 7.44 -0.78 3.43
C HIS A 85 6.69 0.49 2.96
N ALA A 86 6.35 0.57 1.68
CA ALA A 86 5.54 1.67 1.14
C ALA A 86 4.18 1.77 1.85
N ALA A 87 3.46 0.65 1.98
CA ALA A 87 2.18 0.61 2.69
C ALA A 87 2.31 0.95 4.19
N ALA A 88 3.42 0.57 4.84
CA ALA A 88 3.68 0.91 6.23
C ALA A 88 3.93 2.42 6.43
N GLN A 89 4.63 3.08 5.50
CA GLN A 89 4.86 4.52 5.55
C GLN A 89 3.56 5.30 5.45
N ILE A 90 2.69 4.95 4.48
CA ILE A 90 1.39 5.61 4.31
C ILE A 90 0.53 5.45 5.58
N ARG A 91 0.48 4.25 6.19
CA ARG A 91 -0.25 4.03 7.45
C ARG A 91 0.30 4.88 8.61
N ARG A 92 1.61 5.05 8.70
CA ARG A 92 2.23 5.91 9.73
C ARG A 92 1.86 7.37 9.53
N ALA A 93 1.85 7.85 8.29
CA ALA A 93 1.49 9.22 7.98
C ALA A 93 -0.01 9.51 8.22
N GLN A 94 -0.89 8.57 7.84
CA GLN A 94 -2.31 8.59 8.22
C GLN A 94 -2.50 8.69 9.74
N LYS A 95 -1.73 7.93 10.52
CA LYS A 95 -1.78 7.99 12.00
C LYS A 95 -1.31 9.33 12.56
N LYS A 96 -0.32 9.97 11.92
CA LYS A 96 0.14 11.33 12.29
C LYS A 96 -0.97 12.36 12.05
N ARG A 97 -1.61 12.32 10.87
CA ARG A 97 -2.69 13.25 10.51
C ARG A 97 -3.97 13.02 11.31
N THR A 98 -4.39 11.78 11.56
CA THR A 98 -5.56 11.51 12.45
C THR A 98 -5.35 11.96 13.89
N ARG A 99 -4.09 12.16 14.32
CA ARG A 99 -3.74 12.76 15.62
C ARG A 99 -3.51 14.28 15.55
N SER A 100 -3.42 14.88 14.37
CA SER A 100 -3.25 16.33 14.23
C SER A 100 -4.59 17.04 14.35
N ASN A 101 -4.54 18.32 14.70
CA ASN A 101 -5.74 19.14 14.94
C ASN A 101 -6.36 19.66 13.62
N TRP A 102 -5.99 19.08 12.48
CA TRP A 102 -6.44 19.51 11.17
C TRP A 102 -7.97 19.60 11.00
N PRO A 103 -8.81 18.73 11.62
CA PRO A 103 -10.26 18.90 11.46
C PRO A 103 -10.75 20.20 12.11
N GLN A 104 -10.08 20.67 13.16
CA GLN A 104 -10.37 21.97 13.76
C GLN A 104 -9.87 23.13 12.90
N VAL A 105 -8.76 22.97 12.19
CA VAL A 105 -8.29 23.97 11.22
C VAL A 105 -9.33 24.15 10.11
N VAL A 106 -9.87 23.05 9.58
CA VAL A 106 -10.96 23.07 8.60
C VAL A 106 -12.21 23.74 9.18
N ALA A 107 -12.60 23.38 10.41
CA ALA A 107 -13.73 23.99 11.11
C ALA A 107 -13.62 25.51 11.17
N ASN A 108 -12.46 26.02 11.58
CA ASN A 108 -12.21 27.44 11.73
C ASN A 108 -12.26 28.14 10.38
N HIS A 109 -11.64 27.56 9.35
CA HIS A 109 -11.67 28.10 8.00
C HIS A 109 -13.10 28.20 7.45
N LEU A 110 -13.93 27.18 7.64
CA LEU A 110 -15.33 27.20 7.17
C LEU A 110 -16.17 28.22 7.94
N ALA A 111 -15.96 28.34 9.24
CA ALA A 111 -16.65 29.35 10.05
C ALA A 111 -16.30 30.78 9.61
N GLU A 112 -15.06 31.02 9.18
CA GLU A 112 -14.59 32.32 8.70
C GLU A 112 -15.05 32.63 7.26
N THR A 113 -15.04 31.63 6.37
CA THR A 113 -15.29 31.84 4.93
C THR A 113 -16.74 31.66 4.51
N VAL A 114 -17.43 30.68 5.09
CA VAL A 114 -18.84 30.37 4.78
C VAL A 114 -19.76 31.06 5.79
N GLY A 115 -19.39 31.04 7.09
CA GLY A 115 -20.26 31.52 8.16
C GLY A 115 -21.50 30.64 8.35
N GLY A 116 -22.57 31.18 8.93
CA GLY A 116 -23.85 30.47 9.04
C GLY A 116 -23.86 29.28 10.00
N SER A 117 -24.77 28.33 9.78
CA SER A 117 -24.89 27.12 10.61
C SER A 117 -23.78 26.12 10.30
N LYS A 118 -23.56 25.15 11.19
CA LYS A 118 -22.58 24.09 10.93
C LYS A 118 -23.01 23.15 9.82
N GLU A 119 -24.32 23.01 9.59
CA GLU A 119 -24.84 22.30 8.42
C GLU A 119 -24.44 23.02 7.13
N ASP A 120 -24.62 24.35 7.05
CA ASP A 120 -24.22 25.14 5.86
C ASP A 120 -22.71 25.04 5.61
N GLN A 121 -21.91 25.10 6.67
CA GLN A 121 -20.44 24.94 6.59
C GLN A 121 -20.04 23.55 6.10
N TRP A 122 -20.77 22.51 6.51
CA TRP A 122 -20.52 21.15 6.02
C TRP A 122 -20.88 21.00 4.55
N ASP A 123 -22.00 21.58 4.12
CA ASP A 123 -22.47 21.50 2.74
C ASP A 123 -21.62 22.30 1.75
N ALA A 124 -20.92 23.31 2.24
CA ALA A 124 -19.93 24.04 1.46
C ALA A 124 -18.66 23.23 1.14
N ILE A 125 -18.42 22.08 1.81
CA ILE A 125 -17.27 21.24 1.51
C ILE A 125 -17.57 20.39 0.25
N PRO A 126 -16.77 20.47 -0.81
CA PRO A 126 -16.99 19.70 -2.03
C PRO A 126 -16.68 18.20 -1.83
N GLU A 127 -17.37 17.32 -2.58
CA GLU A 127 -17.15 15.86 -2.53
C GLU A 127 -16.00 15.38 -3.43
N SER A 128 -15.65 16.13 -4.47
CA SER A 128 -14.72 15.68 -5.52
C SER A 128 -13.52 16.61 -5.74
N GLU A 129 -13.73 17.93 -5.80
CA GLU A 129 -12.66 18.92 -5.96
C GLU A 129 -12.43 19.65 -4.64
N GLY A 130 -11.46 19.20 -3.84
CA GLY A 130 -11.31 19.67 -2.47
C GLY A 130 -10.92 21.14 -2.34
N ILE A 131 -11.17 21.72 -1.17
CA ILE A 131 -10.62 23.02 -0.78
C ILE A 131 -9.15 22.86 -0.37
N PHE A 132 -8.31 23.82 -0.74
CA PHE A 132 -6.89 23.78 -0.40
C PHE A 132 -6.62 24.61 0.85
N LEU A 133 -6.08 23.96 1.89
CA LEU A 133 -5.76 24.57 3.18
C LEU A 133 -4.30 24.32 3.55
N ASP A 134 -3.72 25.25 4.31
CA ASP A 134 -2.45 25.01 4.97
C ASP A 134 -2.72 24.31 6.30
N ILE A 135 -2.24 23.07 6.42
CA ILE A 135 -2.44 22.19 7.56
C ILE A 135 -1.06 21.68 7.99
N ASP A 136 -0.67 22.00 9.23
CA ASP A 136 0.62 21.61 9.80
C ASP A 136 1.84 22.08 8.96
N GLY A 137 1.72 23.21 8.26
CA GLY A 137 2.78 23.78 7.42
C GLY A 137 2.87 23.17 6.01
N GLU A 138 1.81 22.50 5.57
CA GLU A 138 1.73 21.82 4.29
C GLU A 138 0.40 22.17 3.59
N LYS A 139 0.44 22.43 2.28
CA LYS A 139 -0.79 22.53 1.49
C LYS A 139 -1.45 21.16 1.37
N ALA A 140 -2.68 21.06 1.85
CA ALA A 140 -3.50 19.87 1.80
C ALA A 140 -4.85 20.16 1.14
N GLU A 141 -5.36 19.18 0.41
CA GLU A 141 -6.69 19.19 -0.21
C GLU A 141 -7.70 18.56 0.74
N VAL A 142 -8.81 19.23 1.02
CA VAL A 142 -9.85 18.77 1.94
C VAL A 142 -11.18 18.63 1.21
N TYR A 143 -11.81 17.47 1.31
CA TYR A 143 -13.06 17.15 0.62
C TYR A 143 -13.92 16.19 1.46
N ARG A 144 -15.18 15.99 1.05
CA ARG A 144 -16.09 15.01 1.64
C ARG A 144 -16.06 13.70 0.88
N ASP A 145 -16.09 12.59 1.62
CA ASP A 145 -16.41 11.26 1.09
C ASP A 145 -17.60 10.71 1.88
N GLY A 146 -18.81 11.03 1.40
CA GLY A 146 -20.06 10.85 2.14
C GLY A 146 -20.04 11.59 3.48
N GLU A 147 -20.19 10.86 4.59
CA GLU A 147 -20.15 11.44 5.94
C GLU A 147 -18.73 11.68 6.49
N LYS A 148 -17.69 11.39 5.71
CA LYS A 148 -16.29 11.52 6.17
C LYS A 148 -15.69 12.81 5.64
N LEU A 149 -14.89 13.45 6.48
CA LEU A 149 -13.99 14.51 6.05
C LEU A 149 -12.65 13.87 5.70
N CYS A 150 -12.17 14.16 4.50
CA CYS A 150 -10.93 13.66 3.94
C CYS A 150 -9.93 14.80 3.82
N CYS A 151 -8.67 14.53 4.13
CA CYS A 151 -7.56 15.46 3.95
C CYS A 151 -6.41 14.75 3.23
N ALA A 152 -6.06 15.23 2.03
CA ALA A 152 -5.03 14.68 1.16
C ALA A 152 -3.80 15.59 1.09
N SER A 153 -2.62 15.02 1.27
CA SER A 153 -1.34 15.70 1.05
C SER A 153 -1.12 16.04 -0.43
N LEU A 154 -0.52 17.19 -0.71
CA LEU A 154 -0.02 17.53 -2.06
C LEU A 154 1.47 17.21 -2.25
N SER A 155 2.13 16.54 -1.31
CA SER A 155 3.57 16.22 -1.36
C SER A 155 3.97 15.15 -2.41
N GLY A 156 3.10 14.84 -3.37
CA GLY A 156 3.33 13.85 -4.43
C GLY A 156 2.86 12.44 -4.09
N ILE A 157 2.63 12.13 -2.82
CA ILE A 157 1.92 10.92 -2.37
C ILE A 157 0.57 11.40 -1.82
N LYS A 158 -0.54 11.10 -2.50
CA LYS A 158 -1.89 11.44 -1.99
C LYS A 158 -2.18 10.64 -0.72
N GLU A 159 -1.74 11.14 0.41
CA GLU A 159 -2.00 10.56 1.73
C GLU A 159 -3.35 11.04 2.25
N ILE A 160 -4.36 10.17 2.25
CA ILE A 160 -5.71 10.51 2.69
C ILE A 160 -5.88 10.18 4.18
N ALA A 161 -6.13 11.21 4.99
CA ALA A 161 -6.59 11.06 6.36
C ALA A 161 -8.11 11.17 6.42
N TYR A 162 -8.75 10.25 7.14
CA TYR A 162 -10.20 10.24 7.35
C TYR A 162 -10.50 10.67 8.78
N SER A 163 -11.48 11.54 8.95
CA SER A 163 -12.04 11.86 10.25
C SER A 163 -13.54 11.59 10.25
N SER A 164 -14.05 11.00 11.34
CA SER A 164 -15.49 10.99 11.66
C SER A 164 -15.97 12.38 12.10
N PHE A 165 -15.34 13.43 11.55
CA PHE A 165 -15.42 14.82 11.96
C PHE A 165 -16.86 15.28 11.95
N HIS A 166 -17.62 14.98 10.90
CA HIS A 166 -19.04 15.29 10.78
C HIS A 166 -19.83 14.99 12.06
N ARG A 167 -19.72 13.76 12.60
CA ARG A 167 -20.46 13.33 13.80
C ARG A 167 -20.04 14.07 15.06
N ARG A 168 -18.78 14.53 15.18
CA ARG A 168 -18.29 15.29 16.37
C ARG A 168 -18.55 16.79 16.22
N TYR A 169 -18.34 17.30 15.03
CA TYR A 169 -18.49 18.70 14.66
C TYR A 169 -19.93 19.17 14.81
N LEU A 170 -20.90 18.41 14.29
CA LEU A 170 -22.33 18.69 14.49
C LEU A 170 -22.80 18.42 15.93
N LYS A 171 -22.27 17.39 16.62
CA LYS A 171 -22.65 17.13 18.04
C LYS A 171 -22.29 18.27 18.98
N SER A 172 -21.19 18.98 18.75
CA SER A 172 -20.84 20.17 19.54
C SER A 172 -21.81 21.36 19.34
N ALA A 173 -22.75 21.30 18.38
CA ALA A 173 -23.82 22.29 18.23
C ALA A 173 -25.06 21.99 19.10
N LYS A 174 -25.28 20.75 19.56
CA LYS A 174 -26.46 20.38 20.39
C LYS A 174 -26.35 20.82 21.86
N GLY A 175 -25.66 21.92 22.15
CA GLY A 175 -25.32 22.31 23.51
C GLY A 175 -25.17 23.81 23.73
N ARG A 176 -26.03 24.62 23.10
CA ARG A 176 -26.42 25.96 23.60
C ARG A 176 -27.87 26.21 23.23
#